data_AF-A0A1L9QWG2-F1
#
_entry.id   AF-A0A1L9QWG2-F1
#
_cell.length_a   1.000
_cell.length_b   1.000
_cell.length_c   1.000
_cell.angle_alpha   90.00
_cell.angle_beta   90.00
_cell.angle_gamma   90.00
#
_symmetry.space_group_name_H-M   'P 1'
#
loop_
_entity.id
_entity.type
_entity.pdbx_description
1 polymer ?
#
loop_
_entity_poly.entity_id
_entity_poly.type
_entity_poly.pdbx_seq_one_letter_code
_entity_poly.pdbx_strand_id
1 'polypeptide(L)' 'MSVQVALHFIEQFRADEQFKTRLLALNKNPNLEGFVQLGSELGLHFTVAELNEAHKHDWAMRGLLYSKDDG' A
#
# COMPACT_ATOMS: atom_id res chain seq x y z
N MET A 1 -4.64 7.18 -13.53
CA MET A 1 -3.27 6.70 -13.40
C MET A 1 -3.39 5.18 -13.17
N SER A 2 -2.35 4.43 -12.77
CA SER A 2 -2.40 2.95 -12.77
C SER A 2 -2.49 2.39 -11.36
N VAL A 3 -3.48 1.50 -11.10
CA VAL A 3 -3.58 0.68 -9.88
C VAL A 3 -2.29 -0.11 -9.62
N GLN A 4 -1.53 -0.44 -10.66
CA GLN A 4 -0.24 -1.14 -10.54
C GLN A 4 0.80 -0.29 -9.79
N VAL A 5 0.80 1.03 -9.95
CA VAL A 5 1.72 1.93 -9.24
C VAL A 5 1.42 1.92 -7.74
N ALA A 6 0.12 1.93 -7.38
CA ALA A 6 -0.31 1.82 -6.00
C ALA A 6 0.00 0.43 -5.40
N LEU A 7 -0.08 -0.64 -6.21
CA LEU A 7 0.29 -1.97 -5.78
C LEU A 7 1.80 -2.07 -5.51
N HIS A 8 2.62 -1.51 -6.39
CA HIS A 8 4.07 -1.43 -6.20
C HIS A 8 4.44 -0.63 -4.95
N PHE A 9 3.72 0.46 -4.67
CA PHE A 9 3.86 1.21 -3.43
C PHE A 9 3.58 0.34 -2.19
N ILE A 10 2.51 -0.46 -2.20
CA ILE A 10 2.16 -1.38 -1.09
C ILE A 10 3.27 -2.42 -0.86
N GLU A 11 3.85 -2.96 -1.93
CA GLU A 11 4.95 -3.92 -1.86
C GLU A 11 6.22 -3.28 -1.25
N GLN A 12 6.63 -2.12 -1.76
CA GLN A 12 7.78 -1.38 -1.24
C GLN A 12 7.58 -0.98 0.23
N PHE A 13 6.40 -0.45 0.56
CA PHE A 13 6.05 -0.07 1.93
C PHE A 13 6.14 -1.24 2.91
N ARG A 14 5.86 -2.46 2.47
CA ARG A 14 5.99 -3.66 3.30
C ARG A 14 7.42 -4.14 3.46
N ALA A 15 8.21 -4.03 2.41
CA ALA A 15 9.60 -4.46 2.38
C ALA A 15 10.54 -3.51 3.15
N ASP A 16 10.19 -2.24 3.28
CA ASP A 16 11.04 -1.23 3.90
C ASP A 16 10.53 -0.76 5.29
N GLU A 17 11.20 -1.25 6.34
CA GLU A 17 10.93 -0.89 7.74
C GLU A 17 11.24 0.59 8.07
N GLN A 18 12.22 1.21 7.38
CA GLN A 18 12.47 2.64 7.55
C GLN A 18 11.31 3.46 7.01
N PHE A 19 10.67 2.98 5.93
CA PHE A 19 9.49 3.59 5.34
C PHE A 19 8.29 3.57 6.28
N LYS A 20 8.02 2.42 6.91
CA LYS A 20 6.99 2.29 7.95
C LYS A 20 7.24 3.25 9.10
N THR A 21 8.49 3.35 9.55
CA THR A 21 8.89 4.22 10.66
C THR A 21 8.69 5.70 10.31
N ARG A 22 9.03 6.13 9.09
CA ARG A 22 8.79 7.50 8.63
C ARG A 22 7.30 7.85 8.58
N LEU A 23 6.47 6.92 8.10
CA LEU A 23 5.02 7.13 8.06
C LEU A 23 4.42 7.23 9.47
N LEU A 24 4.83 6.35 10.39
CA LEU A 24 4.41 6.40 11.80
C LEU A 24 4.83 7.71 12.48
N ALA A 25 5.97 8.28 12.10
CA ALA A 25 6.45 9.55 12.63
C ALA A 25 5.71 10.77 12.03
N LEU A 26 5.35 10.72 10.74
CA LEU A 26 4.67 11.80 10.04
C LEU A 26 3.18 11.88 10.36
N ASN A 27 2.53 10.76 10.62
CA ASN A 27 1.09 10.69 10.73
C ASN A 27 0.66 10.07 12.08
N LYS A 28 0.39 10.93 13.07
CA LYS A 28 -0.27 10.51 14.33
C LYS A 28 -1.66 9.90 14.09
N ASN A 29 -2.24 10.10 12.91
CA ASN A 29 -3.47 9.48 12.47
C ASN A 29 -3.34 9.07 10.99
N PRO A 30 -2.95 7.83 10.68
CA PRO A 30 -2.70 7.39 9.31
C PRO A 30 -4.00 7.44 8.48
N ASN A 31 -4.01 8.27 7.44
CA ASN A 31 -5.08 8.37 6.45
C ASN A 31 -4.56 8.04 5.04
N LEU A 32 -5.47 7.69 4.12
CA LEU A 32 -5.11 7.27 2.76
C LEU A 32 -4.44 8.40 1.97
N GLU A 33 -4.81 9.65 2.24
CA GLU A 33 -4.19 10.83 1.65
C GLU A 33 -2.70 10.95 2.00
N GLY A 34 -2.33 10.62 3.25
CA GLY A 34 -0.94 10.60 3.69
C GLY A 34 -0.10 9.55 2.96
N PHE A 35 -0.69 8.38 2.65
CA PHE A 35 -0.01 7.36 1.84
C PHE A 35 0.19 7.80 0.38
N VAL A 36 -0.79 8.49 -0.20
CA VAL A 36 -0.67 9.08 -1.53
C VAL A 36 0.44 10.14 -1.57
N GLN A 37 0.52 10.99 -0.54
CA GLN A 37 1.57 12.00 -0.43
C GLN A 37 2.96 11.35 -0.30
N LEU A 38 3.10 10.32 0.54
CA LEU A 38 4.34 9.56 0.70
C LEU A 38 4.75 8.88 -0.62
N GLY A 39 3.80 8.31 -1.36
CA GLY A 39 4.04 7.76 -2.69
C GLY A 39 4.59 8.81 -3.64
N SER A 40 4.03 10.03 -3.62
CA SER A 40 4.52 11.12 -4.47
C SER A 40 5.94 11.55 -4.12
N GLU A 41 6.37 11.48 -2.86
CA GLU A 41 7.76 11.75 -2.44
C GLU A 41 8.75 10.72 -3.03
N LEU A 42 8.27 9.52 -3.35
CA LEU A 42 9.01 8.47 -4.05
C LEU A 42 8.93 8.57 -5.58
N GLY A 43 8.23 9.57 -6.12
CA GLY A 43 7.94 9.67 -7.55
C GLY A 43 6.87 8.68 -8.03
N LEU A 44 6.14 8.05 -7.12
CA LEU A 44 5.01 7.18 -7.41
C LEU A 44 3.71 7.99 -7.36
N HIS A 45 3.07 8.16 -8.51
CA HIS A 45 1.84 8.94 -8.61
C HIS A 45 0.62 8.04 -8.74
N PHE A 46 -0.25 8.08 -7.72
CA PHE A 46 -1.52 7.37 -7.66
C PHE A 46 -2.52 8.13 -6.80
N THR A 47 -3.79 7.78 -6.91
CA THR A 47 -4.90 8.37 -6.16
C THR A 47 -5.32 7.49 -4.98
N VAL A 48 -6.09 8.04 -4.05
CA VAL A 48 -6.70 7.28 -2.94
C VAL A 48 -7.56 6.13 -3.47
N ALA A 49 -8.29 6.36 -4.58
CA ALA A 49 -9.12 5.32 -5.20
C ALA A 49 -8.28 4.15 -5.73
N GLU A 50 -7.17 4.44 -6.41
CA GLU A 50 -6.23 3.44 -6.92
C GLU A 50 -5.53 2.69 -5.78
N LEU A 51 -5.18 3.38 -4.68
CA LEU A 51 -4.63 2.75 -3.47
C LEU A 51 -5.61 1.79 -2.81
N ASN A 52 -6.87 2.19 -2.68
CA ASN A 52 -7.92 1.33 -2.15
C ASN A 52 -8.12 0.08 -3.01
N GLU A 53 -8.13 0.23 -4.34
CA GLU A 53 -8.30 -0.90 -5.25
C GLU A 53 -7.09 -1.84 -5.21
N ALA A 54 -5.88 -1.28 -5.19
CA ALA A 54 -4.65 -2.06 -5.02
C ALA A 54 -4.65 -2.84 -3.69
N HIS A 55 -5.12 -2.22 -2.60
CA HIS A 55 -5.25 -2.89 -1.31
C HIS A 55 -6.25 -4.06 -1.34
N LYS A 56 -7.40 -3.89 -2.01
CA LYS A 56 -8.37 -4.99 -2.19
C LYS A 56 -7.78 -6.15 -2.99
N HIS A 57 -7.07 -5.87 -4.08
CA HIS A 57 -6.42 -6.90 -4.89
C HIS A 57 -5.37 -7.66 -4.08
N ASP A 58 -4.52 -6.94 -3.35
CA ASP A 58 -3.52 -7.55 -2.48
C ASP A 58 -4.16 -8.43 -1.40
N TRP A 59 -5.22 -7.96 -0.76
CA TRP A 59 -5.95 -8.72 0.25
C TRP A 59 -6.60 -9.98 -0.34
N ALA A 60 -7.20 -9.89 -1.53
CA ALA A 60 -7.78 -11.02 -2.22
C ALA A 60 -6.72 -12.09 -2.57
N MET A 61 -5.53 -11.67 -3.00
CA MET A 61 -4.41 -12.58 -3.26
C MET A 61 -3.94 -13.27 -1.97
N ARG A 62 -3.88 -12.57 -0.84
CA ARG A 62 -3.58 -13.16 0.46
C ARG A 62 -4.64 -14.19 0.87
N GLY A 63 -5.92 -13.88 0.67
CA GLY A 63 -7.02 -14.81 0.93
C GLY A 63 -6.86 -16.13 0.16
N LEU A 64 -6.47 -16.06 -1.12
CA LEU A 64 -6.19 -17.25 -1.94
C LEU A 64 -4.99 -18.07 -1.46
N LEU A 65 -4.00 -17.44 -0.82
CA LEU A 65 -2.85 -18.13 -0.24
C LEU A 65 -3.23 -18.84 1.06
N TYR A 66 -4.03 -18.21 1.92
CA TYR A 66 -4.47 -18.81 3.19
C TYR A 66 -5.56 -19.87 3.02
N SER A 67 -6.48 -19.73 2.07
CA SER A 67 -7.50 -20.75 1.78
C SER A 67 -6.95 -22.04 1.16
N LYS A 68 -5.65 -22.10 0.86
CA LYS A 68 -4.99 -23.30 0.30
C LYS A 68 -4.38 -24.22 1.36
N ASP A 69 -4.28 -23.76 2.60
CA ASP A 69 -3.71 -24.54 3.72
C ASP A 69 -4.78 -25.25 4.58
N ASP A 70 -6.08 -25.05 4.29
CA ASP A 70 -7.21 -25.72 4.97
C ASP A 70 -7.74 -26.96 4.20
N GLY A 71 -6.95 -27.55 3.31
CA GLY A 71 -7.31 -28.70 2.45
C GLY A 71 -6.55 -29.97 2.75
#